data_AF-A0A5F2G704-F1
#
_entry.id   AF-A0A5F2G704-F1
#
_cell.length_a   1.000
_cell.length_b   1.000
_cell.length_c   1.000
_cell.angle_alpha   90.00
_cell.angle_beta   90.00
_cell.angle_gamma   90.00
#
_symmetry.space_group_name_H-M   'P 1'
#
loop_
_entity.id
_entity.type
_entity.pdbx_description
1 polymer ?
#
loop_
_entity_poly.entity_id
_entity_poly.type
_entity_poly.pdbx_seq_one_letter_code
_entity_poly.pdbx_strand_id
1 'polypeptide(L)'
;ISIDVLQSRSRVMDAVVSGTHRKAASIFRELLSRYAETEFLINVGEYKPGGDPLTDRAVASIDELREFLRQSEDDASDFEETVAWMSRLTA
;
A
#
# COMPACT_ATOMS: atom_id res chain seq x y z
N ILE A 1 -3.45 7.98 -16.54
CA ILE A 1 -2.00 7.65 -16.35
C ILE A 1 -1.92 6.66 -15.19
N SER A 2 -1.15 5.58 -15.29
CA SER A 2 -0.96 4.64 -14.18
C SER A 2 0.35 4.95 -13.43
N ILE A 3 0.29 5.11 -12.11
CA ILE A 3 1.47 5.33 -11.27
C ILE A 3 1.94 3.98 -10.72
N ASP A 4 3.19 3.60 -11.00
CA ASP A 4 3.84 2.49 -10.31
C ASP A 4 4.40 3.00 -8.97
N VAL A 5 3.70 2.69 -7.88
CA VAL A 5 4.06 3.14 -6.54
C VAL A 5 5.37 2.53 -6.07
N LEU A 6 5.65 1.25 -6.38
CA LEU A 6 6.86 0.58 -5.91
C LEU A 6 8.10 1.16 -6.59
N GLN A 7 7.99 1.56 -7.87
CA GLN A 7 9.08 2.21 -8.62
C GLN A 7 9.16 3.73 -8.43
N SER A 8 8.11 4.36 -7.87
CA SER A 8 8.08 5.80 -7.61
C SER A 8 8.60 6.13 -6.22
N ARG A 9 9.45 7.16 -6.11
CA ARG A 9 9.98 7.65 -4.83
C ARG A 9 10.24 9.15 -4.85
N SER A 10 9.73 9.86 -3.84
CA SER A 10 10.08 11.25 -3.58
C SER A 10 11.36 11.34 -2.74
N ARG A 11 12.32 12.15 -3.19
CA ARG A 11 13.62 12.34 -2.49
C ARG A 11 13.52 13.24 -1.25
N VAL A 12 12.44 14.00 -1.14
CA VAL A 12 12.22 14.96 -0.04
C VAL A 12 11.19 14.48 0.97
N MET A 13 10.53 13.33 0.72
CA MET A 13 9.47 12.77 1.58
C MET A 13 9.83 12.81 3.05
N ASP A 14 11.03 12.32 3.38
CA ASP A 14 11.47 12.23 4.77
C ASP A 14 11.64 13.58 5.47
N ALA A 15 11.84 14.66 4.73
CA ALA A 15 11.99 15.99 5.29
C ALA A 15 10.66 16.75 5.44
N VAL A 16 9.60 16.34 4.74
CA VAL A 16 8.36 17.13 4.61
C VAL A 16 7.13 16.49 5.27
N VAL A 17 7.26 15.28 5.83
CA VAL A 17 6.14 14.56 6.46
C VAL A 17 6.38 14.24 7.93
N SER A 18 5.29 14.04 8.66
CA SER A 18 5.33 13.60 10.06
C SER A 18 5.88 12.18 10.19
N GLY A 19 6.38 11.83 11.39
CA GLY A 19 6.86 10.47 11.67
C GLY A 19 5.78 9.40 11.47
N THR A 20 4.54 9.70 11.85
CA THR A 20 3.38 8.82 11.67
C THR A 20 3.08 8.59 10.19
N HIS A 21 3.04 9.64 9.38
CA HIS A 21 2.86 9.53 7.93
C HIS A 21 3.99 8.68 7.31
N ARG A 22 5.26 8.97 7.65
CA ARG A 22 6.39 8.19 7.14
C ARG A 22 6.27 6.70 7.47
N LYS A 23 5.91 6.37 8.71
CA LYS A 23 5.72 4.98 9.16
C LYS A 23 4.59 4.29 8.39
N ALA A 24 3.44 4.95 8.27
CA ALA A 24 2.31 4.44 7.52
C ALA A 24 2.69 4.19 6.05
N ALA A 25 3.33 5.14 5.39
CA ALA A 25 3.80 4.97 4.00
C ALA A 25 4.80 3.82 3.84
N SER A 26 5.69 3.59 4.82
CA SER A 26 6.62 2.45 4.80
C SER A 26 5.88 1.11 4.88
N ILE A 27 4.94 0.97 5.81
CA ILE A 27 4.14 -0.25 5.97
C ILE A 27 3.28 -0.50 4.73
N PHE A 28 2.66 0.57 4.19
CA PHE A 28 1.85 0.49 2.97
C PHE A 28 2.67 -0.09 1.80
N ARG A 29 3.89 0.41 1.60
CA ARG A 29 4.81 -0.09 0.56
C ARG A 29 5.27 -1.52 0.82
N GLU A 30 5.51 -1.88 2.08
CA GLU A 30 5.89 -3.24 2.46
C GLU A 30 4.77 -4.24 2.11
N LEU A 31 3.52 -3.93 2.45
CA LEU A 31 2.38 -4.78 2.07
C LEU A 31 2.25 -4.92 0.55
N LEU A 32 2.37 -3.83 -0.20
CA LEU A 32 2.35 -3.89 -1.67
C LEU A 32 3.48 -4.75 -2.25
N SER A 33 4.70 -4.63 -1.71
CA SER A 33 5.85 -5.43 -2.15
C SER A 33 5.62 -6.92 -1.89
N ARG A 34 5.10 -7.26 -0.70
CA ARG A 34 4.82 -8.64 -0.31
C ARG A 34 3.73 -9.27 -1.15
N TYR A 35 2.68 -8.50 -1.46
CA TYR A 35 1.68 -8.94 -2.42
C TYR A 35 2.29 -9.17 -3.80
N ALA A 36 3.08 -8.23 -4.32
CA ALA A 36 3.69 -8.36 -5.65
C ALA A 36 4.61 -9.60 -5.76
N GLU A 37 5.37 -9.92 -4.71
CA GLU A 37 6.22 -11.12 -4.65
C GLU A 37 5.39 -12.42 -4.66
N THR A 38 4.16 -12.40 -4.15
CA THR A 38 3.30 -13.57 -4.00
C THR A 38 2.14 -13.64 -5.00
N GLU A 39 1.92 -12.58 -5.77
CA GLU A 39 0.88 -12.47 -6.78
C GLU A 39 0.94 -13.61 -7.79
N PHE A 40 2.15 -14.01 -8.20
CA PHE A 40 2.33 -15.16 -9.09
C PHE A 40 1.76 -16.45 -8.47
N LEU A 41 2.08 -16.74 -7.20
CA LEU A 41 1.62 -17.93 -6.50
C LEU A 41 0.09 -17.95 -6.32
N ILE A 42 -0.51 -16.78 -6.09
CA ILE A 42 -1.95 -16.61 -6.00
C ILE A 42 -2.61 -16.90 -7.35
N ASN A 43 -2.08 -16.34 -8.43
CA ASN A 43 -2.63 -16.50 -9.79
C ASN A 43 -2.58 -17.95 -10.29
N VAL A 44 -1.57 -18.72 -9.90
CA VAL A 44 -1.48 -20.16 -10.23
C VAL A 44 -2.23 -21.06 -9.25
N GLY A 45 -2.83 -20.50 -8.18
CA GLY A 45 -3.59 -21.24 -7.17
C GLY A 45 -2.76 -22.02 -6.15
N GLU A 46 -1.46 -21.73 -6.06
CA GLU A 46 -0.51 -22.44 -5.17
C GLU A 46 -0.28 -21.70 -3.84
N TYR A 47 -0.81 -20.48 -3.68
CA TYR A 47 -0.74 -19.74 -2.42
C TYR A 47 -1.55 -20.42 -1.33
N LYS A 48 -0.93 -20.62 -0.15
CA LYS A 48 -1.58 -21.18 1.05
C LYS A 48 -1.41 -20.21 2.22
N PRO A 49 -2.51 -19.79 2.86
CA PRO A 49 -2.43 -18.94 4.05
C PRO A 49 -1.79 -19.70 5.24
N GLY A 50 -1.19 -18.95 6.17
CA GLY A 50 -0.60 -19.45 7.40
C GLY A 50 0.91 -19.68 7.36
N GLY A 51 1.57 -19.37 6.23
CA GLY A 51 3.02 -19.48 6.09
C GLY A 51 3.77 -18.27 6.62
N ASP A 52 3.39 -17.08 6.15
CA ASP A 52 3.99 -15.80 6.54
C ASP A 52 2.86 -14.82 6.89
N PRO A 53 2.72 -14.43 8.18
CA PRO A 53 1.68 -13.51 8.62
C PRO A 53 1.68 -12.17 7.86
N LEU A 54 2.84 -11.71 7.38
CA LEU A 54 2.93 -10.46 6.64
C LEU A 54 2.42 -10.62 5.21
N THR A 55 2.75 -11.74 4.57
CA THR A 55 2.20 -12.11 3.25
C THR A 55 0.69 -12.28 3.35
N ASP A 56 0.21 -13.00 4.36
CA ASP A 56 -1.23 -13.21 4.58
C ASP A 56 -1.96 -11.88 4.80
N ARG A 57 -1.37 -10.96 5.57
CA ARG A 57 -1.89 -9.60 5.72
C ARG A 57 -1.91 -8.85 4.39
N ALA A 58 -0.84 -8.92 3.60
CA ALA A 58 -0.76 -8.26 2.31
C ALA A 58 -1.83 -8.76 1.32
N VAL A 59 -2.05 -10.08 1.29
CA VAL A 59 -3.10 -10.71 0.48
C VAL A 59 -4.48 -10.31 0.95
N ALA A 60 -4.73 -10.28 2.27
CA ALA A 60 -6.02 -9.88 2.82
C ALA A 60 -6.34 -8.39 2.60
N SER A 61 -5.34 -7.52 2.59
CA SER A 61 -5.51 -6.07 2.47
C SER A 61 -5.41 -5.54 1.04
N ILE A 62 -5.07 -6.37 0.04
CA ILE A 62 -4.72 -5.87 -1.30
C ILE A 62 -5.83 -5.05 -1.97
N ASP A 63 -7.09 -5.44 -1.79
CA ASP A 63 -8.21 -4.74 -2.42
C ASP A 63 -8.36 -3.32 -1.85
N GLU A 64 -8.21 -3.15 -0.54
CA GLU A 64 -8.25 -1.83 0.11
C GLU A 64 -7.03 -0.98 -0.25
N LEU A 65 -5.85 -1.57 -0.36
CA LEU A 65 -4.63 -0.89 -0.79
C LEU A 65 -4.76 -0.40 -2.25
N ARG A 66 -5.35 -1.22 -3.13
CA ARG A 66 -5.61 -0.85 -4.53
C ARG A 66 -6.68 0.24 -4.64
N GLU A 67 -7.70 0.21 -3.78
CA GLU A 67 -8.70 1.27 -3.72
C GLU A 67 -8.08 2.61 -3.31
N PHE A 68 -7.21 2.61 -2.30
CA PHE A 68 -6.49 3.81 -1.87
C PHE A 68 -5.65 4.45 -2.99
N LEU A 69 -5.11 3.64 -3.91
CA LEU A 69 -4.30 4.13 -5.03
C LEU A 69 -5.12 4.59 -6.23
N ARG A 70 -6.43 4.33 -6.25
CA ARG A 70 -7.30 4.67 -7.36
C ARG A 70 -8.01 5.98 -7.05
N GLN A 71 -8.00 6.90 -8.01
CA GLN A 71 -8.64 8.19 -7.90
C GLN A 71 -9.23 8.57 -9.27
N SER A 72 -10.47 9.08 -9.30
CA SER A 72 -11.05 9.62 -10.53
C SER A 72 -10.39 10.95 -10.90
N GLU A 73 -10.44 11.34 -12.17
CA GLU A 73 -9.89 12.63 -12.62
C GLU A 73 -10.62 13.83 -11.99
N ASP A 74 -11.89 13.65 -11.63
CA ASP A 74 -12.74 14.67 -11.00
C ASP A 74 -12.69 14.65 -9.46
N ASP A 75 -11.98 13.68 -8.86
CA ASP A 75 -11.91 13.53 -7.41
C ASP A 75 -10.74 14.35 -6.83
N ALA A 76 -10.99 15.04 -5.72
CA ALA A 76 -9.95 15.68 -4.90
C ALA A 76 -9.94 15.05 -3.51
N SER A 77 -8.74 14.72 -3.03
CA SER A 77 -8.53 14.18 -1.68
C SER A 77 -7.77 15.19 -0.84
N ASP A 78 -8.30 15.52 0.33
CA ASP A 78 -7.60 16.37 1.29
C ASP A 78 -6.38 15.62 1.88
N PHE A 79 -5.35 16.38 2.25
CA PHE A 79 -4.12 15.80 2.79
C PHE A 79 -4.35 15.08 4.13
N GLU A 80 -5.09 15.69 5.06
CA GLU A 80 -5.32 15.11 6.38
C GLU A 80 -6.17 13.84 6.26
N GLU A 81 -7.21 13.88 5.41
CA GLU A 81 -8.05 12.71 5.12
C GLU A 81 -7.26 11.57 4.48
N THR A 82 -6.39 11.89 3.52
CA THR A 82 -5.53 10.90 2.84
C THR A 82 -4.57 10.24 3.81
N VAL A 83 -3.91 11.02 4.69
CA VAL A 83 -2.98 10.50 5.70
C VAL A 83 -3.73 9.66 6.73
N ALA A 84 -4.92 10.08 7.15
CA ALA A 84 -5.77 9.32 8.06
C ALA A 84 -6.22 7.99 7.44
N TRP A 85 -6.62 7.99 6.17
CA TRP A 85 -6.99 6.77 5.46
C TRP A 85 -5.81 5.80 5.35
N MET A 86 -4.65 6.25 4.87
CA MET A 86 -3.44 5.41 4.81
C MET A 86 -3.06 4.86 6.18
N SER A 87 -3.18 5.67 7.24
CA SER A 87 -2.89 5.24 8.60
C SER A 87 -3.84 4.14 9.08
N ARG A 88 -5.12 4.15 8.67
CA ARG A 88 -6.07 3.07 8.98
C ARG A 88 -5.73 1.76 8.28
N LEU A 89 -5.30 1.82 7.02
CA LEU A 89 -4.90 0.64 6.25
C LEU A 89 -3.62 -0.02 6.79
N THR A 90 -2.81 0.76 7.51
CA THR A 90 -1.47 0.33 7.98
C THR A 90 -1.35 0.23 9.50
N ALA A 91 -2.45 0.45 10.22
CA ALA A 91 -2.56 0.21 11.66
C ALA A 91 -2.39 -1.29 11.98
#